data_AF-A0A3S2CPF1-F1
#
_entry.id   AF-A0A3S2CPF1-F1
#
_cell.length_a   1.000
_cell.length_b   1.000
_cell.length_c   1.000
_cell.angle_alpha   90.00
_cell.angle_beta   90.00
_cell.angle_gamma   90.00
#
_symmetry.space_group_name_H-M   'P 1'
#
loop_
_entity.id
_entity.type
_entity.pdbx_description
1 polymer ?
#
loop_
_entity_poly.entity_id
_entity_poly.type
_entity_poly.pdbx_seq_one_letter_code
_entity_poly.pdbx_strand_id
1 'polypeptide(L)'
;MDRVFVEYYEEELSHIRALASEFADMHPAVARNLSLDTVPCPDPYVERLLDGVAFLAARTRLKVDAERSRFSRSVLDVLYPDLVTPAPATAMAVLKPGQQVQTMLAGHVVKRNTRLVSSLQPGLSTRCIFSTAQEMTLWPIAVTSVSFFQDRSAMAMAGIGPIGGVSGESALRLTLARTGKGKLDELALDRLDLYFAGRTKAPLLFDAIFGACAATAARPEGKTNPLSPLPAPEMIGISDDEALMPRTRPTFEGYRLLREYFMMPERFHYARVLGLQPVVRQCAAGLEIIFLFKRTVPELADLTPADFELFATPIINLFERECNVVEVDERKTRQVLHADRTRARDFEIYRVIRVEDADTEGNDAEIPELFSLGQNGGSGWVYSTERRPRRAMEEERREGLTRTSYT
;
A
#
# COMPACT_ATOMS: atom_id res chain seq x y z
N MET A 1 8.22 33.00 -5.50
CA MET A 1 6.95 33.61 -5.03
C MET A 1 5.82 32.88 -5.75
N ASP A 2 4.75 32.52 -5.06
CA ASP A 2 3.77 31.54 -5.55
C ASP A 2 2.94 32.13 -6.72
N ARG A 3 2.98 31.52 -7.91
CA ARG A 3 2.27 31.98 -9.11
C ARG A 3 0.77 32.16 -8.85
N VAL A 4 0.22 31.29 -8.02
CA VAL A 4 -1.17 31.32 -7.56
C VAL A 4 -1.49 32.60 -6.80
N PHE A 5 -0.60 33.09 -5.93
CA PHE A 5 -0.88 34.31 -5.16
C PHE A 5 -0.93 35.56 -6.05
N VAL A 6 -0.11 35.61 -7.10
CA VAL A 6 -0.10 36.73 -8.05
C VAL A 6 -1.43 36.79 -8.81
N GLU A 7 -1.98 35.64 -9.22
CA GLU A 7 -3.30 35.56 -9.87
C GLU A 7 -4.40 36.11 -8.95
N TYR A 8 -4.44 35.70 -7.67
CA TYR A 8 -5.40 36.25 -6.70
C TYR A 8 -5.22 37.76 -6.49
N TYR A 9 -3.97 38.24 -6.46
CA TYR A 9 -3.68 39.66 -6.33
C TYR A 9 -4.21 40.47 -7.52
N GLU A 10 -3.94 40.01 -8.75
CA GLU A 10 -4.39 40.67 -9.98
C GLU A 10 -5.92 40.66 -10.11
N GLU A 11 -6.57 39.57 -9.71
CA GLU A 11 -8.04 39.49 -9.62
C GLU A 11 -8.61 40.49 -8.61
N GLU A 12 -8.08 40.53 -7.38
CA GLU A 12 -8.57 41.45 -6.34
C GLU A 12 -8.29 42.91 -6.69
N LEU A 13 -7.15 43.21 -7.32
CA LEU A 13 -6.83 44.56 -7.78
C LEU A 13 -7.81 45.01 -8.89
N SER A 14 -8.12 44.12 -9.83
CA SER A 14 -9.10 44.40 -10.87
C SER A 14 -10.50 44.62 -10.28
N HIS A 15 -10.88 43.79 -9.30
CA HIS A 15 -12.15 43.91 -8.60
C HIS A 15 -12.27 45.22 -7.80
N ILE A 16 -11.24 45.60 -7.04
CA ILE A 16 -11.20 46.87 -6.29
C ILE A 16 -11.30 48.07 -7.22
N ARG A 17 -10.62 48.04 -8.37
CA ARG A 17 -10.72 49.10 -9.38
C ARG A 17 -12.12 49.20 -10.01
N ALA A 18 -12.78 48.07 -10.26
CA ALA A 18 -14.16 48.06 -10.73
C ALA A 18 -15.12 48.66 -9.68
N LEU A 19 -14.99 48.27 -8.41
CA LEU A 19 -15.77 48.83 -7.30
C LEU A 19 -15.53 50.33 -7.10
N ALA A 20 -14.28 50.79 -7.29
CA ALA A 20 -13.95 52.22 -7.24
C ALA A 20 -14.66 53.00 -8.35
N SER A 21 -14.73 52.44 -9.57
CA SER A 21 -15.47 53.04 -10.68
C SER A 21 -16.97 53.11 -10.39
N GLU A 22 -17.59 52.02 -9.91
CA GLU A 22 -19.00 52.00 -9.53
C GLU A 22 -19.30 53.00 -8.40
N PHE A 23 -18.41 53.11 -7.42
CA PHE A 23 -18.52 54.10 -6.35
C PHE A 23 -18.43 55.54 -6.86
N ALA A 24 -17.54 55.79 -7.84
CA ALA A 24 -17.40 57.10 -8.45
C ALA A 24 -18.65 57.53 -9.23
N ASP A 25 -19.29 56.60 -9.94
CA ASP A 25 -20.54 56.85 -10.64
C ASP A 25 -21.69 57.18 -9.67
N MET A 26 -21.79 56.44 -8.55
CA MET A 26 -22.84 56.65 -7.54
C MET A 26 -22.59 57.89 -6.65
N HIS A 27 -21.33 58.21 -6.36
CA HIS A 27 -20.95 59.30 -5.45
C HIS A 27 -19.83 60.20 -6.00
N PRO A 28 -20.09 60.97 -7.09
CA PRO A 28 -19.04 61.71 -7.80
C PRO A 28 -18.35 62.79 -6.95
N ALA A 29 -19.06 63.39 -5.98
CA ALA A 29 -18.48 64.40 -5.10
C ALA A 29 -17.45 63.80 -4.12
N VAL A 30 -17.73 62.60 -3.59
CA VAL A 30 -16.83 61.93 -2.64
C VAL A 30 -15.65 61.29 -3.39
N ALA A 31 -15.91 60.66 -4.53
CA ALA A 31 -14.86 60.05 -5.35
C ALA A 31 -13.82 61.06 -5.84
N ARG A 32 -14.23 62.28 -6.23
CA ARG A 32 -13.30 63.36 -6.58
C ARG A 32 -12.39 63.79 -5.43
N ASN A 33 -12.92 63.82 -4.20
CA ASN A 33 -12.12 64.14 -3.01
C ASN A 33 -11.07 63.05 -2.70
N LEU A 34 -11.29 61.82 -3.18
CA LEU A 34 -10.42 60.66 -3.01
C LEU A 34 -9.61 60.33 -4.28
N SER A 35 -9.74 61.13 -5.33
CA SER A 35 -9.12 60.90 -6.64
C SER A 35 -9.47 59.55 -7.29
N LEU A 36 -10.69 59.04 -7.05
CA LEU A 36 -11.18 57.77 -7.63
C LEU A 36 -12.01 57.96 -8.92
N ASP A 37 -11.96 59.14 -9.52
CA ASP A 37 -12.71 59.52 -10.72
C ASP A 37 -12.12 58.96 -12.03
N THR A 38 -10.88 58.47 -11.99
CA THR A 38 -10.23 57.78 -13.11
C THR A 38 -9.52 56.51 -12.63
N VAL A 39 -9.50 55.49 -13.49
CA VAL A 39 -8.86 54.19 -13.22
C VAL A 39 -7.78 53.94 -14.30
N PRO A 40 -6.51 53.72 -13.94
CA PRO A 40 -5.94 53.72 -12.59
C PRO A 40 -5.96 55.10 -11.91
N CYS A 41 -5.93 55.13 -10.57
CA CYS A 41 -5.99 56.36 -9.79
C CYS A 41 -4.77 57.25 -10.12
N PRO A 42 -4.97 58.55 -10.38
CA PRO A 42 -3.88 59.46 -10.74
C PRO A 42 -3.01 59.81 -9.54
N ASP A 43 -3.50 59.66 -8.29
CA ASP A 43 -2.70 59.81 -7.08
C ASP A 43 -1.92 58.51 -6.78
N PRO A 44 -0.57 58.52 -6.85
CA PRO A 44 0.23 57.32 -6.62
C PRO A 44 0.12 56.76 -5.19
N TYR A 45 -0.20 57.57 -4.17
CA TYR A 45 -0.35 57.09 -2.80
C TYR A 45 -1.68 56.36 -2.60
N VAL A 46 -2.76 56.87 -3.22
CA VAL A 46 -4.06 56.20 -3.21
C VAL A 46 -4.00 54.91 -4.02
N GLU A 47 -3.39 54.91 -5.21
CA GLU A 47 -3.21 53.69 -6.00
C GLU A 47 -2.39 52.63 -5.23
N ARG A 48 -1.30 53.03 -4.57
CA ARG A 48 -0.51 52.11 -3.72
C ARG A 48 -1.28 51.62 -2.49
N LEU A 49 -2.21 52.40 -1.97
CA LEU A 49 -3.11 51.96 -0.91
C LEU A 49 -4.09 50.90 -1.45
N LEU A 50 -4.66 51.11 -2.63
CA LEU A 50 -5.53 50.12 -3.30
C LEU A 50 -4.77 48.82 -3.60
N ASP A 51 -3.54 48.91 -4.10
CA ASP A 51 -2.62 47.76 -4.24
C ASP A 51 -2.41 47.05 -2.90
N GLY A 52 -2.15 47.80 -1.82
CA GLY A 52 -1.99 47.24 -0.48
C GLY A 52 -3.25 46.52 0.03
N VAL A 53 -4.43 47.09 -0.21
CA VAL A 53 -5.73 46.49 0.13
C VAL A 53 -5.97 45.23 -0.70
N ALA A 54 -5.69 45.27 -2.01
CA ALA A 54 -5.78 44.12 -2.90
C ALA A 54 -4.89 42.97 -2.43
N PHE A 55 -3.66 43.28 -1.99
CA PHE A 55 -2.74 42.28 -1.43
C PHE A 55 -3.28 41.61 -0.17
N LEU A 56 -3.87 42.37 0.76
CA LEU A 56 -4.46 41.82 1.98
C LEU A 56 -5.74 41.02 1.70
N ALA A 57 -6.59 41.51 0.79
CA ALA A 57 -7.80 40.84 0.34
C ALA A 57 -7.47 39.51 -0.35
N ALA A 58 -6.52 39.52 -1.29
CA ALA A 58 -6.04 38.34 -2.00
C ALA A 58 -5.50 37.29 -1.02
N ARG A 59 -4.74 37.70 -0.01
CA ARG A 59 -4.23 36.81 1.03
C ARG A 59 -5.35 36.21 1.88
N THR A 60 -6.41 36.96 2.13
CA THR A 60 -7.58 36.50 2.90
C THR A 60 -8.40 35.52 2.07
N ARG A 61 -8.72 35.86 0.82
CA ARG A 61 -9.45 34.99 -0.11
C ARG A 61 -8.71 33.67 -0.35
N LEU A 62 -7.41 33.74 -0.63
CA LEU A 62 -6.57 32.53 -0.79
C LEU A 62 -6.63 31.63 0.45
N LYS A 63 -6.65 32.20 1.66
CA LYS A 63 -6.81 31.42 2.90
C LYS A 63 -8.20 30.81 3.02
N VAL A 64 -9.26 31.56 2.72
CA VAL A 64 -10.65 31.09 2.80
C VAL A 64 -10.88 29.94 1.81
N ASP A 65 -10.41 30.07 0.57
CA ASP A 65 -10.54 29.00 -0.43
C ASP A 65 -9.72 27.76 -0.05
N ALA A 66 -8.56 27.94 0.59
CA ALA A 66 -7.80 26.83 1.16
C ALA A 66 -8.56 26.12 2.30
N GLU A 67 -9.36 26.81 3.11
CA GLU A 67 -10.19 26.18 4.16
C GLU A 67 -11.33 25.32 3.57
N ARG A 68 -11.92 25.71 2.43
CA ARG A 68 -12.94 24.89 1.75
C ARG A 68 -12.41 23.49 1.41
N SER A 69 -11.21 23.43 0.84
CA SER A 69 -10.54 22.15 0.52
C SER A 69 -10.25 21.32 1.77
N ARG A 70 -9.90 21.97 2.89
CA ARG A 70 -9.67 21.28 4.17
C ARG A 70 -10.94 20.70 4.76
N PHE A 71 -12.06 21.42 4.67
CA PHE A 71 -13.34 20.91 5.10
C PHE A 71 -13.74 19.65 4.32
N SER A 72 -13.67 19.70 2.99
CA SER A 72 -13.93 18.52 2.14
C SER A 72 -13.02 17.34 2.49
N ARG A 73 -11.72 17.59 2.71
CA ARG A 73 -10.78 16.55 3.14
C ARG A 73 -11.15 15.98 4.51
N SER A 74 -11.54 16.81 5.48
CA SER A 74 -11.91 16.35 6.83
C SER A 74 -13.15 15.45 6.79
N VAL A 75 -14.14 15.80 5.96
CA VAL A 75 -15.31 14.93 5.71
C VAL A 75 -14.88 13.61 5.09
N LEU A 76 -13.97 13.62 4.12
CA LEU A 76 -13.42 12.39 3.53
C LEU A 76 -12.56 11.58 4.50
N ASP A 77 -11.79 12.20 5.39
CA ASP A 77 -11.05 11.49 6.45
C ASP A 77 -12.03 10.73 7.36
N VAL A 78 -13.19 11.34 7.67
CA VAL A 78 -14.25 10.74 8.49
C VAL A 78 -15.15 9.78 7.74
N LEU A 79 -15.25 9.82 6.41
CA LEU A 79 -16.14 8.95 5.60
C LEU A 79 -15.41 7.88 4.79
N TYR A 80 -14.20 8.14 4.33
CA TYR A 80 -13.37 7.27 3.48
C TYR A 80 -11.87 7.54 3.72
N PRO A 81 -11.33 7.25 4.93
CA PRO A 81 -9.95 7.55 5.29
C PRO A 81 -8.92 6.91 4.33
N ASP A 82 -9.29 5.78 3.70
CA ASP A 82 -8.43 5.10 2.72
C ASP A 82 -8.19 5.90 1.43
N LEU A 83 -9.06 6.85 1.08
CA LEU A 83 -8.92 7.65 -0.15
C LEU A 83 -8.01 8.87 0.02
N VAL A 84 -7.78 9.30 1.26
CA VAL A 84 -7.10 10.56 1.60
C VAL A 84 -5.81 10.35 2.40
N THR A 85 -5.50 9.10 2.72
CA THR A 85 -4.23 8.68 3.34
C THR A 85 -3.13 8.54 2.28
N PRO A 86 -1.89 8.95 2.60
CA PRO A 86 -0.78 8.81 1.67
C PRO A 86 -0.50 7.33 1.38
N ALA A 87 -0.01 7.05 0.17
CA ALA A 87 0.48 5.73 -0.18
C ALA A 87 1.85 5.50 0.51
N PRO A 88 1.96 4.52 1.43
CA PRO A 88 3.24 4.15 2.01
C PRO A 88 4.11 3.46 0.98
N ALA A 89 5.43 3.43 1.23
CA ALA A 89 6.33 2.66 0.39
C ALA A 89 6.04 1.16 0.53
N THR A 90 6.02 0.44 -0.59
CA THR A 90 5.78 -1.00 -0.64
C THR A 90 6.84 -1.68 -1.51
N ALA A 91 7.06 -2.97 -1.28
CA ALA A 91 7.95 -3.79 -2.09
C ALA A 91 7.58 -5.28 -1.98
N MET A 92 8.12 -6.09 -2.89
CA MET A 92 8.16 -7.55 -2.73
C MET A 92 9.48 -7.94 -2.06
N ALA A 93 9.42 -8.73 -0.99
CA ALA A 93 10.59 -9.30 -0.33
C ALA A 93 10.61 -10.81 -0.50
N VAL A 94 11.75 -11.36 -0.93
CA VAL A 94 11.98 -12.81 -0.97
C VAL A 94 12.76 -13.22 0.27
N LEU A 95 12.15 -14.04 1.12
CA LEU A 95 12.76 -14.53 2.34
C LEU A 95 13.49 -15.84 2.07
N LYS A 96 14.82 -15.85 2.19
CA LYS A 96 15.62 -17.05 1.98
C LYS A 96 15.68 -17.87 3.29
N PRO A 97 15.18 -19.12 3.30
CA PRO A 97 15.24 -19.98 4.49
C PRO A 97 16.69 -20.17 4.97
N GLY A 98 16.95 -19.81 6.23
CA GLY A 98 18.25 -20.04 6.88
C GLY A 98 18.47 -21.52 7.22
N GLN A 99 19.67 -21.86 7.70
CA GLN A 99 20.06 -23.24 8.04
C GLN A 99 19.11 -23.93 9.04
N GLN A 100 18.52 -23.18 9.97
CA GLN A 100 17.59 -23.76 10.95
C GLN A 100 16.32 -24.29 10.28
N VAL A 101 15.76 -23.54 9.33
CA VAL A 101 14.55 -23.94 8.58
C VAL A 101 14.81 -25.20 7.75
N GLN A 102 16.05 -25.43 7.32
CA GLN A 102 16.45 -26.64 6.58
C GLN A 102 16.18 -27.96 7.33
N THR A 103 16.06 -27.88 8.66
CA THR A 103 15.79 -29.03 9.53
C THR A 103 14.35 -29.10 10.06
N MET A 104 13.53 -28.07 9.80
CA MET A 104 12.17 -27.97 10.34
C MET A 104 11.17 -28.72 9.45
N LEU A 105 10.73 -29.91 9.90
CA LEU A 105 9.76 -30.73 9.16
C LEU A 105 8.37 -30.08 9.04
N ALA A 106 7.99 -29.26 10.01
CA ALA A 106 6.73 -28.51 10.00
C ALA A 106 6.82 -27.15 9.26
N GLY A 107 7.99 -26.82 8.70
CA GLY A 107 8.25 -25.48 8.15
C GLY A 107 8.38 -24.41 9.23
N HIS A 108 8.66 -23.18 8.81
CA HIS A 108 8.72 -22.02 9.69
C HIS A 108 7.71 -20.96 9.26
N VAL A 109 6.74 -20.65 10.12
CA VAL A 109 5.72 -19.65 9.84
C VAL A 109 6.26 -18.25 10.13
N VAL A 110 6.35 -17.42 9.10
CA VAL A 110 6.57 -15.99 9.21
C VAL A 110 5.19 -15.34 9.28
N LYS A 111 4.85 -14.82 10.44
CA LYS A 111 3.54 -14.18 10.68
C LYS A 111 3.42 -12.88 9.88
N ARG A 112 2.18 -12.49 9.57
CA ARG A 112 1.86 -11.12 9.18
C ARG A 112 2.38 -10.13 10.22
N ASN A 113 2.71 -8.92 9.79
CA ASN A 113 3.27 -7.84 10.61
C ASN A 113 4.67 -8.15 11.18
N THR A 114 5.39 -9.13 10.62
CA THR A 114 6.80 -9.35 10.96
C THR A 114 7.63 -8.17 10.44
N ARG A 115 8.40 -7.54 11.33
CA ARG A 115 9.21 -6.36 11.00
C ARG A 115 10.51 -6.76 10.29
N LEU A 116 10.76 -6.16 9.15
CA LEU A 116 12.01 -6.19 8.40
C LEU A 116 12.70 -4.83 8.55
N VAL A 117 13.91 -4.83 9.11
CA VAL A 117 14.66 -3.62 9.40
C VAL A 117 15.84 -3.51 8.45
N SER A 118 15.97 -2.37 7.76
CA SER A 118 17.09 -2.13 6.86
C SER A 118 18.41 -1.97 7.63
N SER A 119 19.53 -2.09 6.92
CA SER A 119 20.79 -1.52 7.39
C SER A 119 20.68 0.00 7.51
N LEU A 120 21.55 0.60 8.34
CA LEU A 120 21.68 2.05 8.42
C LEU A 120 22.39 2.53 7.15
N GLN A 121 21.81 3.50 6.44
CA GLN A 121 22.45 4.10 5.27
C GLN A 121 23.36 5.26 5.69
N PRO A 122 24.50 5.50 5.01
CA PRO A 122 25.34 6.65 5.26
C PRO A 122 24.55 7.96 5.18
N GLY A 123 24.72 8.83 6.19
CA GLY A 123 24.01 10.11 6.27
C GLY A 123 22.61 10.04 6.91
N LEU A 124 22.06 8.85 7.13
CA LEU A 124 20.79 8.67 7.85
C LEU A 124 21.03 8.16 9.28
N SER A 125 20.23 8.65 10.22
CA SER A 125 20.29 8.24 11.63
C SER A 125 19.21 7.22 12.02
N THR A 126 18.29 6.91 11.10
CA THR A 126 17.15 6.01 11.32
C THR A 126 17.11 4.92 10.25
N ARG A 127 16.86 3.68 10.70
CA ARG A 127 16.67 2.52 9.82
C ARG A 127 15.25 2.51 9.28
N CYS A 128 15.09 2.13 8.02
CA CYS A 128 13.77 1.89 7.45
C CYS A 128 13.20 0.58 8.01
N ILE A 129 11.91 0.59 8.33
CA ILE A 129 11.19 -0.58 8.83
C ILE A 129 10.04 -0.85 7.88
N PHE A 130 9.95 -2.09 7.43
CA PHE A 130 8.82 -2.62 6.69
C PHE A 130 8.17 -3.75 7.49
N SER A 131 6.89 -4.00 7.27
CA SER A 131 6.15 -5.11 7.86
C SER A 131 5.64 -6.04 6.77
N THR A 132 5.64 -7.35 7.01
CA THR A 132 5.02 -8.33 6.10
C THR A 132 3.49 -8.16 6.08
N ALA A 133 2.88 -8.18 4.90
CA ALA A 133 1.44 -7.97 4.77
C ALA A 133 0.61 -9.25 4.89
N GLN A 134 1.23 -10.43 4.80
CA GLN A 134 0.54 -11.72 4.92
C GLN A 134 1.42 -12.74 5.67
N GLU A 135 0.77 -13.78 6.18
CA GLU A 135 1.46 -14.94 6.73
C GLU A 135 1.99 -15.84 5.60
N MET A 136 3.18 -16.39 5.78
CA MET A 136 3.77 -17.35 4.84
C MET A 136 4.58 -18.41 5.59
N THR A 137 4.67 -19.61 5.01
CA THR A 137 5.44 -20.72 5.58
C THR A 137 6.72 -20.93 4.76
N LEU A 138 7.87 -20.82 5.42
CA LEU A 138 9.17 -21.14 4.84
C LEU A 138 9.39 -22.64 4.87
N TRP A 139 9.80 -23.18 3.73
CA TRP A 139 10.07 -24.60 3.53
C TRP A 139 11.48 -24.82 3.01
N PRO A 140 12.10 -25.97 3.31
CA PRO A 140 13.42 -26.31 2.81
C PRO A 140 13.35 -26.87 1.39
N ILE A 141 12.74 -26.14 0.44
CA ILE A 141 12.49 -26.58 -0.93
C ILE A 141 12.91 -25.52 -1.95
N ALA A 142 13.10 -25.93 -3.19
CA ALA A 142 13.33 -25.04 -4.33
C ALA A 142 12.67 -25.60 -5.59
N VAL A 143 12.33 -24.70 -6.53
CA VAL A 143 11.94 -25.08 -7.89
C VAL A 143 13.19 -25.49 -8.65
N THR A 144 13.27 -26.76 -9.05
CA THR A 144 14.43 -27.31 -9.76
C THR A 144 14.25 -27.30 -11.27
N SER A 145 13.02 -27.47 -11.76
CA SER A 145 12.72 -27.41 -13.18
C SER A 145 11.31 -26.90 -13.44
N VAL A 146 11.16 -26.28 -14.60
CA VAL A 146 9.89 -25.87 -15.17
C VAL A 146 9.83 -26.40 -16.60
N SER A 147 8.68 -26.94 -17.00
CA SER A 147 8.46 -27.44 -18.36
C SER A 147 7.07 -27.07 -18.83
N PHE A 148 6.97 -26.51 -20.03
CA PHE A 148 5.71 -26.27 -20.70
C PHE A 148 5.52 -27.25 -21.86
N PHE A 149 4.35 -27.87 -21.94
CA PHE A 149 3.98 -28.84 -22.97
C PHE A 149 2.89 -28.23 -23.85
N GLN A 150 3.22 -27.94 -25.11
CA GLN A 150 2.37 -27.15 -26.01
C GLN A 150 1.17 -27.92 -26.59
N ASP A 151 1.23 -29.25 -26.56
CA ASP A 151 0.21 -30.14 -27.13
C ASP A 151 0.04 -31.44 -26.32
N ARG A 152 -1.02 -32.19 -26.65
CA ARG A 152 -1.36 -33.48 -26.01
C ARG A 152 -0.32 -34.58 -26.24
N SER A 153 0.41 -34.55 -27.35
CA SER A 153 1.45 -35.55 -27.64
C SER A 153 2.64 -35.39 -26.70
N ALA A 154 3.13 -34.14 -26.56
CA ALA A 154 4.20 -33.78 -25.64
C ALA A 154 3.81 -34.10 -24.19
N MET A 155 2.56 -33.80 -23.79
CA MET A 155 2.03 -34.18 -22.49
C MET A 155 2.03 -35.71 -22.28
N ALA A 156 1.54 -36.49 -23.25
CA ALA A 156 1.51 -37.94 -23.15
C ALA A 156 2.92 -38.55 -23.02
N MET A 157 3.92 -38.03 -23.75
CA MET A 157 5.31 -38.47 -23.60
C MET A 157 5.89 -38.16 -22.20
N ALA A 158 5.44 -37.07 -21.58
CA ALA A 158 5.77 -36.69 -20.21
C ALA A 158 4.94 -37.42 -19.15
N GLY A 159 4.06 -38.34 -19.55
CA GLY A 159 3.15 -39.07 -18.67
C GLY A 159 2.08 -38.18 -18.03
N ILE A 160 1.70 -37.09 -18.70
CA ILE A 160 0.63 -36.19 -18.28
C ILE A 160 -0.63 -36.54 -19.06
N GLY A 161 -1.51 -37.31 -18.41
CA GLY A 161 -2.82 -37.67 -18.94
C GLY A 161 -3.95 -36.80 -18.38
N PRO A 162 -5.21 -37.21 -18.58
CA PRO A 162 -6.36 -36.58 -17.96
C PRO A 162 -6.27 -36.59 -16.43
N ILE A 163 -6.63 -35.48 -15.79
CA ILE A 163 -6.64 -35.32 -14.32
C ILE A 163 -8.10 -35.32 -13.87
N GLY A 164 -8.49 -36.29 -13.04
CA GLY A 164 -9.87 -36.37 -12.55
C GLY A 164 -10.92 -36.48 -13.67
N GLY A 165 -10.56 -37.09 -14.80
CA GLY A 165 -11.42 -37.17 -15.99
C GLY A 165 -11.40 -35.93 -16.90
N VAL A 166 -10.69 -34.87 -16.51
CA VAL A 166 -10.56 -33.64 -17.30
C VAL A 166 -9.33 -33.73 -18.21
N SER A 167 -9.52 -33.48 -19.50
CA SER A 167 -8.42 -33.40 -20.48
C SER A 167 -8.09 -31.94 -20.79
N GLY A 168 -6.83 -31.67 -21.15
CA GLY A 168 -6.35 -30.36 -21.56
C GLY A 168 -5.68 -30.40 -22.93
N GLU A 169 -5.31 -29.22 -23.42
CA GLU A 169 -4.58 -29.03 -24.68
C GLU A 169 -3.09 -28.78 -24.46
N SER A 170 -2.73 -28.13 -23.35
CA SER A 170 -1.35 -27.87 -22.94
C SER A 170 -1.20 -28.04 -21.42
N ALA A 171 0.03 -28.11 -20.93
CA ALA A 171 0.30 -28.23 -19.51
C ALA A 171 1.58 -27.49 -19.08
N LEU A 172 1.56 -26.93 -17.87
CA LEU A 172 2.74 -26.45 -17.16
C LEU A 172 3.08 -27.44 -16.04
N ARG A 173 4.34 -27.86 -15.98
CA ARG A 173 4.87 -28.68 -14.89
C ARG A 173 5.97 -27.93 -14.16
N LEU A 174 5.86 -27.87 -12.84
CA LEU A 174 6.94 -27.45 -11.94
C LEU A 174 7.43 -28.65 -11.16
N THR A 175 8.75 -28.78 -11.01
CA THR A 175 9.37 -29.79 -10.16
C THR A 175 10.02 -29.11 -8.97
N LEU A 176 9.71 -29.62 -7.78
CA LEU A 176 10.22 -29.16 -6.50
C LEU A 176 11.11 -30.24 -5.90
N ALA A 177 12.22 -29.83 -5.30
CA ALA A 177 13.07 -30.72 -4.51
C ALA A 177 13.41 -30.10 -3.17
N ARG A 178 13.75 -30.95 -2.19
CA ARG A 178 14.25 -30.50 -0.88
C ARG A 178 15.67 -29.95 -1.03
N THR A 179 15.96 -28.79 -0.45
CA THR A 179 17.29 -28.17 -0.44
C THR A 179 18.13 -28.58 0.77
N GLY A 180 17.49 -29.01 1.85
CA GLY A 180 18.12 -29.48 3.08
C GLY A 180 18.40 -30.99 3.10
N LYS A 181 18.94 -31.47 4.23
CA LYS A 181 19.07 -32.92 4.48
C LYS A 181 17.71 -33.56 4.70
N GLY A 182 17.57 -34.83 4.33
CA GLY A 182 16.35 -35.61 4.50
C GLY A 182 15.54 -35.73 3.21
N LYS A 183 14.37 -36.34 3.31
CA LYS A 183 13.47 -36.61 2.16
C LYS A 183 12.31 -35.62 2.11
N LEU A 184 11.67 -35.47 0.95
CA LEU A 184 10.52 -34.56 0.83
C LEU A 184 9.30 -35.07 1.63
N ASP A 185 9.11 -36.39 1.71
CA ASP A 185 8.03 -37.08 2.43
C ASP A 185 7.96 -36.85 3.94
N GLU A 186 9.05 -36.37 4.54
CA GLU A 186 9.10 -35.99 5.95
C GLU A 186 8.40 -34.66 6.21
N LEU A 187 8.28 -33.79 5.20
CA LEU A 187 7.75 -32.44 5.34
C LEU A 187 6.22 -32.43 5.51
N ALA A 188 5.73 -31.51 6.36
CA ALA A 188 4.32 -31.20 6.51
C ALA A 188 3.83 -30.16 5.47
N LEU A 189 4.31 -30.29 4.22
CA LEU A 189 3.96 -29.40 3.12
C LEU A 189 2.57 -29.74 2.55
N ASP A 190 1.56 -28.99 2.98
CA ASP A 190 0.21 -29.08 2.41
C ASP A 190 -0.16 -27.91 1.49
N ARG A 191 0.36 -26.72 1.82
CA ARG A 191 0.11 -25.46 1.11
C ARG A 191 1.41 -24.90 0.57
N LEU A 192 1.40 -24.52 -0.72
CA LEU A 192 2.51 -23.84 -1.38
C LEU A 192 2.01 -22.60 -2.12
N ASP A 193 2.63 -21.46 -1.79
CA ASP A 193 2.38 -20.20 -2.47
C ASP A 193 3.51 -19.97 -3.51
N LEU A 194 3.14 -19.92 -4.78
CA LEU A 194 4.03 -19.68 -5.91
C LEU A 194 3.90 -18.22 -6.35
N TYR A 195 4.96 -17.43 -6.20
CA TYR A 195 4.99 -16.07 -6.73
C TYR A 195 5.54 -16.08 -8.16
N PHE A 196 4.82 -15.45 -9.09
CA PHE A 196 5.28 -15.34 -10.47
C PHE A 196 6.29 -14.20 -10.57
N ALA A 197 7.56 -14.57 -10.69
CA ALA A 197 8.63 -13.64 -10.94
C ALA A 197 8.71 -13.27 -12.43
N GLY A 198 9.19 -12.06 -12.71
CA GLY A 198 9.31 -11.53 -14.07
C GLY A 198 8.13 -10.64 -14.48
N ARG A 199 8.37 -9.32 -14.59
CA ARG A 199 7.35 -8.30 -14.86
C ARG A 199 6.50 -8.56 -16.10
N THR A 200 7.06 -9.19 -17.13
CA THR A 200 6.38 -9.45 -18.40
C THR A 200 5.59 -10.75 -18.40
N LYS A 201 6.10 -11.80 -17.75
CA LYS A 201 5.49 -13.14 -17.73
C LYS A 201 4.48 -13.32 -16.60
N ALA A 202 4.62 -12.58 -15.50
CA ALA A 202 3.74 -12.72 -14.34
C ALA A 202 2.25 -12.51 -14.64
N PRO A 203 1.82 -11.50 -15.43
CA PRO A 203 0.41 -11.37 -15.82
C PRO A 203 -0.08 -12.52 -16.70
N LEU A 204 0.76 -13.01 -17.62
CA LEU A 204 0.43 -14.14 -18.50
C LEU A 204 0.26 -15.44 -17.71
N LEU A 205 1.14 -15.68 -16.73
CA LEU A 205 1.03 -16.80 -15.79
C LEU A 205 -0.26 -16.72 -14.97
N PHE A 206 -0.58 -15.53 -14.46
CA PHE A 206 -1.82 -15.29 -13.73
C PHE A 206 -3.05 -15.60 -14.60
N ASP A 207 -3.12 -15.05 -15.80
CA ASP A 207 -4.23 -15.28 -16.74
C ASP A 207 -4.34 -16.75 -17.17
N ALA A 208 -3.20 -17.43 -17.37
CA ALA A 208 -3.20 -18.85 -17.71
C ALA A 208 -3.72 -19.71 -16.55
N ILE A 209 -3.24 -19.46 -15.33
CA ILE A 209 -3.61 -20.26 -14.15
C ILE A 209 -5.06 -20.00 -13.73
N PHE A 210 -5.54 -18.76 -13.72
CA PHE A 210 -6.91 -18.47 -13.26
C PHE A 210 -7.94 -18.40 -14.39
N GLY A 211 -7.52 -18.10 -15.62
CA GLY A 211 -8.42 -17.99 -16.78
C GLY A 211 -8.48 -19.22 -17.67
N ALA A 212 -7.39 -20.00 -17.79
CA ALA A 212 -7.30 -21.13 -18.71
C ALA A 212 -7.09 -22.50 -18.05
N CYS A 213 -6.79 -22.57 -16.75
CA CYS A 213 -6.58 -23.85 -16.05
C CYS A 213 -7.88 -24.67 -15.99
N ALA A 214 -7.77 -25.93 -16.38
CA ALA A 214 -8.82 -26.93 -16.36
C ALA A 214 -8.76 -27.80 -15.10
N ALA A 215 -7.55 -28.19 -14.70
CA ALA A 215 -7.31 -29.04 -13.55
C ALA A 215 -5.87 -28.86 -13.05
N THR A 216 -5.66 -29.10 -11.76
CA THR A 216 -4.33 -29.14 -11.13
C THR A 216 -4.11 -30.53 -10.54
N ALA A 217 -2.89 -31.03 -10.61
CA ALA A 217 -2.49 -32.29 -9.98
C ALA A 217 -1.09 -32.20 -9.42
N ALA A 218 -0.74 -33.16 -8.57
CA ALA A 218 0.64 -33.42 -8.22
C ALA A 218 0.97 -34.91 -8.25
N ARG A 219 2.26 -35.23 -8.35
CA ARG A 219 2.79 -36.58 -8.22
C ARG A 219 4.22 -36.57 -7.69
N PRO A 220 4.72 -37.70 -7.14
CA PRO A 220 6.16 -37.90 -6.99
C PRO A 220 6.87 -37.78 -8.34
N GLU A 221 8.05 -37.20 -8.35
CA GLU A 221 8.85 -37.00 -9.57
C GLU A 221 9.03 -38.32 -10.34
N GLY A 222 8.70 -38.29 -11.63
CA GLY A 222 8.71 -39.46 -12.50
C GLY A 222 7.44 -39.62 -13.33
N LYS A 223 7.61 -39.73 -14.65
CA LYS A 223 6.50 -39.79 -15.63
C LYS A 223 5.54 -40.98 -15.46
N THR A 224 5.97 -42.04 -14.79
CA THR A 224 5.16 -43.26 -14.54
C THR A 224 4.35 -43.18 -13.26
N ASN A 225 4.62 -42.19 -12.39
CA ASN A 225 3.91 -42.06 -11.13
C ASN A 225 2.49 -41.50 -11.39
N PRO A 226 1.50 -41.96 -10.62
CA PRO A 226 0.11 -41.54 -10.81
C PRO A 226 -0.08 -40.06 -10.47
N LEU A 227 -0.83 -39.35 -11.31
CA LEU A 227 -1.26 -37.99 -11.02
C LEU A 227 -2.40 -38.01 -10.01
N SER A 228 -2.19 -37.33 -8.88
CA SER A 228 -3.21 -37.12 -7.86
C SER A 228 -3.87 -35.75 -8.10
N PRO A 229 -5.18 -35.68 -8.35
CA PRO A 229 -5.89 -34.41 -8.51
C PRO A 229 -5.76 -33.53 -7.25
N LEU A 230 -5.59 -32.23 -7.47
CA LEU A 230 -5.59 -31.20 -6.42
C LEU A 230 -6.79 -30.26 -6.60
N PRO A 231 -7.18 -29.51 -5.56
CA PRO A 231 -8.11 -28.40 -5.70
C PRO A 231 -7.65 -27.38 -6.74
N ALA A 232 -8.59 -26.56 -7.21
CA ALA A 232 -8.25 -25.42 -8.06
C ALA A 232 -7.30 -24.47 -7.30
N PRO A 233 -6.32 -23.84 -7.97
CA PRO A 233 -5.42 -22.89 -7.34
C PRO A 233 -6.19 -21.68 -6.81
N GLU A 234 -5.77 -21.17 -5.65
CA GLU A 234 -6.39 -19.99 -5.04
C GLU A 234 -5.56 -18.73 -5.33
N MET A 235 -6.25 -17.60 -5.50
CA MET A 235 -5.62 -16.27 -5.55
C MET A 235 -5.18 -15.86 -4.14
N ILE A 236 -4.11 -15.06 -4.06
CA ILE A 236 -3.57 -14.52 -2.80
C ILE A 236 -3.72 -13.00 -2.81
N GLY A 237 -3.93 -12.41 -1.63
CA GLY A 237 -4.09 -10.97 -1.43
C GLY A 237 -5.54 -10.48 -1.51
N ILE A 238 -6.50 -11.41 -1.62
CA ILE A 238 -7.93 -11.10 -1.74
C ILE A 238 -8.58 -10.95 -0.37
N SER A 239 -8.29 -11.85 0.56
CA SER A 239 -8.89 -11.85 1.90
C SER A 239 -8.33 -10.76 2.81
N ASP A 240 -9.02 -10.50 3.92
CA ASP A 240 -8.66 -9.44 4.87
C ASP A 240 -7.41 -9.77 5.69
N ASP A 241 -7.18 -11.05 5.97
CA ASP A 241 -5.99 -11.54 6.65
C ASP A 241 -4.73 -11.41 5.78
N GLU A 242 -4.90 -11.27 4.47
CA GLU A 242 -3.82 -11.06 3.52
C GLU A 242 -3.64 -9.59 3.14
N ALA A 243 -4.50 -8.66 3.58
CA ALA A 243 -4.52 -7.25 3.18
C ALA A 243 -3.17 -6.50 3.31
N LEU A 244 -2.80 -5.73 2.29
CA LEU A 244 -1.61 -4.89 2.31
C LEU A 244 -1.86 -3.60 3.09
N MET A 245 -2.99 -2.96 2.82
CA MET A 245 -3.38 -1.73 3.51
C MET A 245 -4.15 -2.07 4.79
N PRO A 246 -3.93 -1.33 5.89
CA PRO A 246 -4.68 -1.53 7.12
C PRO A 246 -6.18 -1.35 6.88
N ARG A 247 -6.99 -2.25 7.44
CA ARG A 247 -8.43 -2.14 7.37
C ARG A 247 -8.89 -0.95 8.20
N THR A 248 -9.56 0.01 7.58
CA THR A 248 -10.01 1.20 8.32
C THR A 248 -11.41 1.05 8.91
N ARG A 249 -12.23 0.13 8.37
CA ARG A 249 -13.63 -0.08 8.76
C ARG A 249 -14.09 -1.51 8.52
N PRO A 250 -15.12 -1.98 9.24
CA PRO A 250 -15.79 -3.25 8.96
C PRO A 250 -16.67 -3.25 7.69
N THR A 251 -16.65 -2.20 6.86
CA THR A 251 -17.50 -2.03 5.67
C THR A 251 -16.95 -2.74 4.42
N PHE A 252 -17.61 -2.57 3.27
CA PHE A 252 -17.24 -3.15 1.97
C PHE A 252 -15.79 -2.83 1.56
N GLU A 253 -15.00 -3.89 1.30
CA GLU A 253 -13.56 -3.85 1.03
C GLU A 253 -13.18 -3.76 -0.46
N GLY A 254 -14.14 -3.66 -1.38
CA GLY A 254 -13.82 -3.60 -2.82
C GLY A 254 -12.91 -2.43 -3.19
N TYR A 255 -13.01 -1.31 -2.47
CA TYR A 255 -12.11 -0.17 -2.64
C TYR A 255 -10.67 -0.46 -2.19
N ARG A 256 -10.47 -1.31 -1.18
CA ARG A 256 -9.14 -1.75 -0.75
C ARG A 256 -8.46 -2.51 -1.88
N LEU A 257 -9.14 -3.49 -2.48
CA LEU A 257 -8.57 -4.28 -3.58
C LEU A 257 -8.20 -3.41 -4.77
N LEU A 258 -9.07 -2.46 -5.15
CA LEU A 258 -8.78 -1.51 -6.23
C LEU A 258 -7.54 -0.66 -5.93
N ARG A 259 -7.44 -0.15 -4.70
CA ARG A 259 -6.29 0.65 -4.25
C ARG A 259 -5.00 -0.17 -4.23
N GLU A 260 -5.04 -1.37 -3.67
CA GLU A 260 -3.89 -2.29 -3.64
C GLU A 260 -3.44 -2.66 -5.06
N TYR A 261 -4.39 -2.87 -5.98
CA TYR A 261 -4.10 -3.17 -7.38
C TYR A 261 -3.36 -2.02 -8.07
N PHE A 262 -3.82 -0.77 -7.90
CA PHE A 262 -3.12 0.37 -8.50
C PHE A 262 -1.84 0.77 -7.78
N MET A 263 -1.70 0.45 -6.49
CA MET A 263 -0.50 0.74 -5.71
C MET A 263 0.61 -0.29 -5.96
N MET A 264 0.24 -1.57 -6.10
CA MET A 264 1.18 -2.69 -6.19
C MET A 264 0.53 -3.88 -6.93
N PRO A 265 0.39 -3.82 -8.26
CA PRO A 265 -0.21 -4.90 -9.04
C PRO A 265 0.50 -6.24 -8.83
N GLU A 266 1.82 -6.22 -8.64
CA GLU A 266 2.65 -7.41 -8.51
C GLU A 266 2.24 -8.30 -7.34
N ARG A 267 1.65 -7.74 -6.29
CA ARG A 267 1.15 -8.48 -5.14
C ARG A 267 0.11 -9.55 -5.49
N PHE A 268 -0.62 -9.39 -6.60
CA PHE A 268 -1.66 -10.35 -7.01
C PHE A 268 -1.11 -11.48 -7.90
N HIS A 269 0.15 -11.42 -8.33
CA HIS A 269 0.77 -12.43 -9.18
C HIS A 269 1.23 -13.67 -8.39
N TYR A 270 0.27 -14.36 -7.78
CA TYR A 270 0.48 -15.58 -7.02
C TYR A 270 -0.48 -16.69 -7.47
N ALA A 271 -0.08 -17.94 -7.22
CA ALA A 271 -1.02 -19.04 -7.08
C ALA A 271 -0.73 -19.83 -5.81
N ARG A 272 -1.77 -20.07 -5.03
CA ARG A 272 -1.74 -20.98 -3.88
C ARG A 272 -2.22 -22.36 -4.30
N VAL A 273 -1.37 -23.35 -4.09
CA VAL A 273 -1.67 -24.77 -4.32
C VAL A 273 -1.89 -25.44 -2.97
N LEU A 274 -3.03 -26.11 -2.82
CA LEU A 274 -3.46 -26.78 -1.59
C LEU A 274 -3.53 -28.30 -1.76
N GLY A 275 -3.61 -29.02 -0.64
CA GLY A 275 -3.79 -30.47 -0.62
C GLY A 275 -2.56 -31.25 -1.07
N LEU A 276 -1.36 -30.67 -0.93
CA LEU A 276 -0.11 -31.32 -1.34
C LEU A 276 0.29 -32.46 -0.40
N GLN A 277 -0.16 -32.46 0.85
CA GLN A 277 0.34 -33.37 1.88
C GLN A 277 0.25 -34.85 1.50
N PRO A 278 -0.87 -35.38 0.96
CA PRO A 278 -1.00 -36.80 0.62
C PRO A 278 -0.01 -37.24 -0.46
N VAL A 279 0.35 -36.34 -1.38
CA VAL A 279 1.31 -36.60 -2.46
C VAL A 279 2.73 -36.46 -1.95
N VAL A 280 3.01 -35.42 -1.15
CA VAL A 280 4.31 -35.18 -0.53
C VAL A 280 4.77 -36.39 0.27
N ARG A 281 3.88 -37.05 1.03
CA ARG A 281 4.18 -38.28 1.79
C ARG A 281 4.67 -39.47 0.93
N GLN A 282 4.53 -39.39 -0.39
CA GLN A 282 4.99 -40.40 -1.35
C GLN A 282 6.26 -39.97 -2.10
N CYS A 283 6.77 -38.76 -1.84
CA CYS A 283 7.88 -38.16 -2.55
C CYS A 283 9.19 -38.35 -1.76
N ALA A 284 10.04 -39.28 -2.15
CA ALA A 284 11.36 -39.39 -1.53
C ALA A 284 12.32 -38.27 -1.96
N ALA A 285 12.28 -37.88 -3.24
CA ALA A 285 13.23 -36.93 -3.86
C ALA A 285 12.55 -35.65 -4.34
N GLY A 286 11.65 -35.75 -5.32
CA GLY A 286 10.99 -34.60 -5.95
C GLY A 286 9.48 -34.73 -6.01
N LEU A 287 8.83 -33.59 -6.15
CA LEU A 287 7.39 -33.41 -6.32
C LEU A 287 7.14 -32.64 -7.61
N GLU A 288 6.31 -33.18 -8.50
CA GLU A 288 5.84 -32.49 -9.68
C GLU A 288 4.45 -31.89 -9.40
N ILE A 289 4.26 -30.61 -9.66
CA ILE A 289 2.96 -29.92 -9.69
C ILE A 289 2.63 -29.63 -11.15
N ILE A 290 1.45 -30.05 -11.60
CA ILE A 290 1.00 -29.93 -12.98
C ILE A 290 -0.26 -29.06 -13.02
N PHE A 291 -0.23 -28.02 -13.84
CA PHE A 291 -1.40 -27.24 -14.26
C PHE A 291 -1.77 -27.64 -15.68
N LEU A 292 -2.98 -28.17 -15.85
CA LEU A 292 -3.54 -28.56 -17.13
C LEU A 292 -4.39 -27.41 -17.68
N PHE A 293 -4.17 -26.99 -18.92
CA PHE A 293 -4.87 -25.86 -19.53
C PHE A 293 -5.87 -26.30 -20.60
N LYS A 294 -7.00 -25.58 -20.70
CA LYS A 294 -8.07 -25.82 -21.69
C LYS A 294 -7.68 -25.46 -23.12
N ARG A 295 -6.65 -24.62 -23.27
CA ARG A 295 -6.11 -24.14 -24.55
C ARG A 295 -4.59 -24.13 -24.49
N THR A 296 -3.92 -24.06 -25.63
CA THR A 296 -2.49 -23.77 -25.67
C THR A 296 -2.22 -22.30 -25.33
N VAL A 297 -1.16 -22.05 -24.55
CA VAL A 297 -0.67 -20.71 -24.19
C VAL A 297 0.81 -20.61 -24.61
N PRO A 298 1.11 -20.40 -25.91
CA PRO A 298 2.48 -20.46 -26.45
C PRO A 298 3.46 -19.49 -25.77
N GLU A 299 2.95 -18.39 -25.21
CA GLU A 299 3.73 -17.38 -24.50
C GLU A 299 4.43 -17.91 -23.25
N LEU A 300 4.04 -19.08 -22.75
CA LEU A 300 4.64 -19.75 -21.59
C LEU A 300 5.74 -20.77 -21.97
N ALA A 301 6.11 -20.87 -23.24
CA ALA A 301 7.03 -21.89 -23.72
C ALA A 301 8.47 -21.76 -23.18
N ASP A 302 8.90 -20.54 -22.88
CA ASP A 302 10.27 -20.21 -22.44
C ASP A 302 10.38 -20.01 -20.92
N LEU A 303 9.41 -20.50 -20.15
CA LEU A 303 9.43 -20.41 -18.69
C LEU A 303 10.64 -21.15 -18.10
N THR A 304 11.23 -20.54 -17.09
CA THR A 304 12.37 -21.06 -16.34
C THR A 304 12.05 -21.12 -14.85
N PRO A 305 12.83 -21.83 -14.03
CA PRO A 305 12.69 -21.79 -12.58
C PRO A 305 12.77 -20.37 -11.98
N ALA A 306 13.46 -19.43 -12.65
CA ALA A 306 13.58 -18.05 -12.19
C ALA A 306 12.28 -17.24 -12.35
N ASP A 307 11.31 -17.73 -13.12
CA ASP A 307 9.98 -17.13 -13.26
C ASP A 307 9.05 -17.52 -12.09
N PHE A 308 9.52 -18.35 -11.15
CA PHE A 308 8.78 -18.77 -9.96
C PHE A 308 9.65 -18.60 -8.72
N GLU A 309 9.30 -17.60 -7.91
CA GLU A 309 9.95 -17.39 -6.62
C GLU A 309 9.12 -18.01 -5.51
N LEU A 310 9.79 -18.73 -4.62
CA LEU A 310 9.18 -19.20 -3.38
C LEU A 310 9.44 -18.17 -2.30
N PHE A 311 8.56 -18.12 -1.30
CA PHE A 311 8.77 -17.32 -0.09
C PHE A 311 8.88 -15.81 -0.37
N ALA A 312 8.23 -15.34 -1.44
CA ALA A 312 7.99 -13.93 -1.66
C ALA A 312 6.80 -13.48 -0.78
N THR A 313 6.89 -12.28 -0.22
CA THR A 313 5.78 -11.63 0.48
C THR A 313 5.77 -10.14 0.17
N PRO A 314 4.59 -9.52 -0.03
CA PRO A 314 4.47 -8.08 -0.03
C PRO A 314 4.86 -7.52 1.35
N ILE A 315 5.60 -6.42 1.33
CA ILE A 315 6.04 -5.67 2.51
C ILE A 315 5.65 -4.20 2.37
N ILE A 316 5.32 -3.57 3.49
CA ILE A 316 4.84 -2.19 3.55
C ILE A 316 5.56 -1.41 4.63
N ASN A 317 5.95 -0.17 4.33
CA ASN A 317 6.56 0.76 5.29
C ASN A 317 5.48 1.34 6.21
N LEU A 318 4.87 0.46 7.00
CA LEU A 318 3.94 0.74 8.06
C LEU A 318 4.26 -0.19 9.22
N PHE A 319 4.30 0.36 10.42
CA PHE A 319 4.53 -0.37 11.65
C PHE A 319 3.95 0.42 12.82
N GLU A 320 3.52 -0.29 13.85
CA GLU A 320 3.02 0.33 15.06
C GLU A 320 4.16 0.87 15.91
N ARG A 321 3.96 2.08 16.44
CA ARG A 321 4.92 2.77 17.29
C ARG A 321 4.19 3.60 18.32
N GLU A 322 4.62 3.48 19.57
CA GLU A 322 4.20 4.39 20.63
C GLU A 322 4.74 5.79 20.36
N CYS A 323 3.85 6.78 20.40
CA CYS A 323 4.22 8.18 20.27
C CYS A 323 4.67 8.74 21.62
N ASN A 324 5.33 9.89 21.62
CA ASN A 324 5.63 10.57 22.87
C ASN A 324 4.35 11.06 23.55
N VAL A 325 4.34 10.98 24.89
CA VAL A 325 3.28 11.56 25.73
C VAL A 325 3.10 13.05 25.39
N VAL A 326 1.85 13.46 25.30
CA VAL A 326 1.46 14.83 25.00
C VAL A 326 0.93 15.46 26.28
N GLU A 327 1.68 16.41 26.82
CA GLU A 327 1.17 17.28 27.88
C GLU A 327 0.15 18.25 27.29
N VAL A 328 -1.05 18.27 27.86
CA VAL A 328 -2.15 19.10 27.38
C VAL A 328 -1.98 20.53 27.91
N ASP A 329 -1.71 21.46 27.00
CA ASP A 329 -1.76 22.90 27.28
C ASP A 329 -3.16 23.43 26.95
N GLU A 330 -3.98 23.68 27.98
CA GLU A 330 -5.38 24.15 27.85
C GLU A 330 -5.51 25.48 27.10
N ARG A 331 -4.42 26.26 26.97
CA ARG A 331 -4.42 27.53 26.22
C ARG A 331 -4.34 27.31 24.72
N LYS A 332 -4.00 26.09 24.27
CA LYS A 332 -3.90 25.71 22.87
C LYS A 332 -5.09 24.86 22.48
N THR A 333 -5.72 25.22 21.36
CA THR A 333 -6.82 24.45 20.80
C THR A 333 -6.37 23.12 20.16
N ARG A 334 -5.06 22.90 19.99
CA ARG A 334 -4.46 21.75 19.31
C ARG A 334 -3.10 21.45 19.90
N GLN A 335 -2.82 20.16 20.10
CA GLN A 335 -1.51 19.68 20.51
C GLN A 335 -0.78 19.01 19.35
N VAL A 336 0.55 19.13 19.30
CA VAL A 336 1.37 18.49 18.27
C VAL A 336 1.76 17.09 18.74
N LEU A 337 1.38 16.09 17.95
CA LEU A 337 1.77 14.70 18.19
C LEU A 337 3.09 14.39 17.48
N HIS A 338 4.06 13.87 18.23
CA HIS A 338 5.35 13.41 17.70
C HIS A 338 5.47 11.90 17.88
N ALA A 339 5.78 11.19 16.79
CA ALA A 339 6.14 9.77 16.85
C ALA A 339 7.48 9.56 17.58
N ASP A 340 8.39 10.52 17.45
CA ASP A 340 9.62 10.62 18.23
C ASP A 340 10.11 12.08 18.24
N ARG A 341 10.12 12.73 19.41
CA ARG A 341 10.57 14.13 19.58
C ARG A 341 12.05 14.30 19.26
N THR A 342 12.87 13.28 19.49
CA THR A 342 14.32 13.33 19.20
C THR A 342 14.61 13.23 17.70
N ARG A 343 13.67 12.64 16.95
CA ARG A 343 13.77 12.36 15.52
C ARG A 343 12.49 12.77 14.79
N ALA A 344 12.04 14.00 15.04
CA ALA A 344 10.74 14.49 14.57
C ALA A 344 10.60 14.52 13.03
N ARG A 345 11.69 14.33 12.29
CA ARG A 345 11.72 14.32 10.81
C ARG A 345 11.76 12.92 10.20
N ASP A 346 12.05 11.89 10.99
CA ASP A 346 12.35 10.55 10.47
C ASP A 346 11.09 9.68 10.37
N PHE A 347 9.99 10.13 10.98
CA PHE A 347 8.71 9.42 11.03
C PHE A 347 7.59 10.33 10.56
N GLU A 348 6.72 9.78 9.71
CA GLU A 348 5.40 10.35 9.42
C GLU A 348 4.33 9.49 10.10
N ILE A 349 3.43 10.13 10.86
CA ILE A 349 2.31 9.43 11.49
C ILE A 349 1.30 9.09 10.39
N TYR A 350 1.18 7.79 10.11
CA TYR A 350 0.18 7.30 9.17
C TYR A 350 -1.24 7.38 9.73
N ARG A 351 -1.44 6.91 10.97
CA ARG A 351 -2.72 6.93 11.67
C ARG A 351 -2.48 6.78 13.18
N VAL A 352 -3.34 7.41 13.98
CA VAL A 352 -3.42 7.15 15.42
C VAL A 352 -4.41 6.00 15.62
N ILE A 353 -3.94 4.92 16.25
CA ILE A 353 -4.71 3.69 16.46
C ILE A 353 -5.40 3.64 17.82
N ARG A 354 -4.81 4.28 18.83
CA ARG A 354 -5.27 4.29 20.21
C ARG A 354 -4.69 5.53 20.89
N VAL A 355 -5.48 6.15 21.76
CA VAL A 355 -5.06 7.27 22.63
C VAL A 355 -5.46 6.90 24.05
N GLU A 356 -4.54 7.11 24.99
CA GLU A 356 -4.78 6.82 26.39
C GLU A 356 -4.38 8.01 27.25
N ASP A 357 -5.09 8.19 28.36
CA ASP A 357 -4.67 9.03 29.45
C ASP A 357 -3.49 8.35 30.18
N ALA A 358 -2.36 9.05 30.27
CA ALA A 358 -1.15 8.51 30.88
C ALA A 358 -1.26 8.37 32.41
N ASP A 359 -2.17 9.11 33.03
CA ASP A 359 -2.36 9.12 34.49
C ASP A 359 -3.43 8.13 34.97
N THR A 360 -4.19 7.52 34.04
CA THR A 360 -5.25 6.56 34.33
C THR A 360 -4.81 5.16 33.89
N GLU A 361 -5.12 4.14 34.70
CA GLU A 361 -4.85 2.74 34.36
C GLU A 361 -6.14 1.98 33.99
N GLY A 362 -6.00 0.91 33.19
CA GLY A 362 -7.09 0.01 32.86
C GLY A 362 -7.96 0.50 31.70
N ASN A 363 -9.18 -0.05 31.61
CA ASN A 363 -10.07 0.19 30.47
C ASN A 363 -10.61 1.64 30.41
N ASP A 364 -10.53 2.38 31.51
CA ASP A 364 -10.95 3.78 31.61
C ASP A 364 -9.87 4.77 31.13
N ALA A 365 -8.66 4.28 30.86
CA ALA A 365 -7.57 5.07 30.31
C ALA A 365 -7.77 5.41 28.82
N GLU A 366 -8.52 4.58 28.09
CA GLU A 366 -8.72 4.78 26.65
C GLU A 366 -9.58 6.02 26.38
N ILE A 367 -9.03 6.96 25.63
CA ILE A 367 -9.72 8.17 25.19
C ILE A 367 -10.33 7.90 23.82
N PRO A 368 -11.66 7.92 23.65
CA PRO A 368 -12.28 7.61 22.37
C PRO A 368 -12.12 8.74 21.34
N GLU A 369 -12.17 8.38 20.06
CA GLU A 369 -12.21 9.35 18.96
C GLU A 369 -13.56 10.09 18.96
N LEU A 370 -13.54 11.40 18.69
CA LEU A 370 -14.67 12.32 18.73
C LEU A 370 -15.86 11.84 17.88
N PHE A 371 -15.64 11.13 16.77
CA PHE A 371 -16.71 10.65 15.89
C PHE A 371 -16.94 9.13 15.97
N SER A 372 -16.53 8.48 17.07
CA SER A 372 -16.74 7.06 17.29
C SER A 372 -18.12 6.75 17.93
N LEU A 373 -18.63 5.53 17.76
CA LEU A 373 -19.89 5.09 18.39
C LEU A 373 -19.78 4.89 19.92
N GLY A 374 -18.59 5.07 20.50
CA GLY A 374 -18.26 4.82 21.90
C GLY A 374 -18.24 6.05 22.81
N GLN A 375 -18.79 7.20 22.38
CA GLN A 375 -18.71 8.48 23.11
C GLN A 375 -19.21 8.45 24.57
N ASN A 376 -19.96 7.43 24.97
CA ASN A 376 -20.62 7.38 26.28
C ASN A 376 -19.85 6.60 27.37
N GLY A 377 -18.59 6.22 27.13
CA GLY A 377 -17.73 5.57 28.14
C GLY A 377 -16.53 6.44 28.52
N GLY A 378 -16.26 6.60 29.82
CA GLY A 378 -14.98 7.13 30.34
C GLY A 378 -15.00 8.56 30.90
N SER A 379 -13.81 9.17 30.90
CA SER A 379 -13.44 10.43 31.57
C SER A 379 -14.06 11.72 31.01
N GLY A 380 -14.87 11.62 29.95
CA GLY A 380 -15.44 12.75 29.21
C GLY A 380 -14.50 13.39 28.18
N TRP A 381 -13.25 12.93 28.12
CA TRP A 381 -12.30 13.35 27.08
C TRP A 381 -12.55 12.60 25.77
N VAL A 382 -12.36 13.33 24.66
CA VAL A 382 -12.41 12.78 23.30
C VAL A 382 -11.27 13.39 22.49
N TYR A 383 -10.75 12.66 21.52
CA TYR A 383 -9.70 13.17 20.64
C TYR A 383 -10.14 13.24 19.18
N SER A 384 -9.52 14.14 18.41
CA SER A 384 -9.59 14.13 16.96
C SER A 384 -8.21 14.47 16.40
N THR A 385 -7.88 13.94 15.23
CA THR A 385 -6.57 14.17 14.60
C THR A 385 -6.72 14.99 13.33
N GLU A 386 -5.86 16.00 13.17
CA GLU A 386 -5.77 16.80 11.94
C GLU A 386 -4.36 16.68 11.37
N ARG A 387 -4.23 16.23 10.11
CA ARG A 387 -2.93 16.20 9.43
C ARG A 387 -2.65 17.53 8.75
N ARG A 388 -1.60 18.22 9.17
CA ARG A 388 -1.13 19.44 8.52
C ARG A 388 0.19 19.21 7.78
N PRO A 389 0.33 19.70 6.54
CA PRO A 389 1.61 19.65 5.85
C PRO A 389 2.64 20.46 6.64
N ARG A 390 3.82 19.86 6.87
CA ARG A 390 4.97 20.57 7.42
C ARG A 390 5.42 21.64 6.44
N ARG A 391 5.81 22.82 6.95
CA ARG A 391 6.46 23.84 6.14
C ARG A 391 7.90 23.40 5.83
N ALA A 392 8.29 23.49 4.56
CA ALA A 392 9.67 23.26 4.16
C ALA A 392 10.59 24.30 4.82
N MET A 393 11.75 23.83 5.28
CA MET A 393 12.81 24.68 5.83
C MET A 393 13.50 25.45 4.70
N GLU A 394 14.25 26.49 5.05
CA GLU A 394 15.03 27.25 4.06
C GLU A 394 16.08 26.40 3.35
N GLU A 395 16.70 25.45 4.07
CA GLU A 395 17.68 24.51 3.53
C GLU A 395 17.05 23.55 2.52
N GLU A 396 15.88 22.96 2.83
CA GLU A 396 15.13 22.09 1.90
C GLU A 396 14.68 22.84 0.64
N ARG A 397 14.32 24.12 0.80
CA ARG A 397 13.98 25.01 -0.33
C ARG A 397 15.20 25.35 -1.17
N ARG A 398 16.38 25.44 -0.56
CA ARG A 398 17.65 25.75 -1.22
C ARG A 398 18.22 24.54 -1.97
N GLU A 399 18.11 23.36 -1.39
CA GLU A 399 18.61 22.11 -1.97
C GLU A 399 17.66 21.49 -3.01
N GLY A 400 16.49 22.08 -3.22
CA GLY A 400 15.48 21.53 -4.13
C GLY A 400 14.89 20.20 -3.65
N LEU A 401 15.20 19.78 -2.41
CA LEU A 401 14.60 18.66 -1.69
C LEU A 401 13.19 19.06 -1.23
N THR A 402 12.34 19.47 -2.17
CA THR A 402 10.90 19.45 -1.93
C THR A 402 10.46 17.99 -1.94
N ARG A 403 9.63 17.63 -0.96
CA ARG A 403 8.85 16.38 -0.82
C ARG A 403 8.86 15.46 -2.05
N THR A 404 8.78 14.14 -1.80
CA THR A 404 7.99 13.25 -2.66
C THR A 404 6.62 13.92 -2.84
N SER A 405 6.39 14.55 -3.99
CA SER A 405 5.14 15.22 -4.28
C SER A 405 4.10 14.12 -4.42
N TYR A 406 3.29 13.92 -3.39
CA TYR A 406 2.04 13.19 -3.52
C TYR A 406 1.11 14.10 -4.33
N THR A 407 1.18 13.96 -5.66
CA THR A 407 0.20 14.49 -6.62
C THR A 407 -1.10 13.73 -6.51
#